data_AF-A0A5S6QJE9-F1
#
_entry.id   AF-A0A5S6QJE9-F1
#
_cell.length_a   1.000
_cell.length_b   1.000
_cell.length_c   1.000
_cell.angle_alpha   90.00
_cell.angle_beta   90.00
_cell.angle_gamma   90.00
#
_symmetry.space_group_name_H-M   'P 1'
#
loop_
_entity.id
_entity.type
_entity.pdbx_description
1 polymer ?
#
loop_
_entity_poly.entity_id
_entity_poly.type
_entity_poly.pdbx_seq_one_letter_code
_entity_poly.pdbx_strand_id
1 'polypeptide(L)'
;MAWSTVQKQDMLLVAKQNFCPTSTAGPYLPLLLGDVVRAIKCCGEWYYGFLESQPSVCGIFPSAFVAERIPKNELTEVTSVAKTAVEAVNSVVTEWRKICQRDYEQGGLLDIQSVFGMMKEIINWRSQITSLKLSLEEVKKLNYKIALKVDVGNRMLGADLVVRDCFGNELQADNCSVTELHKYHLATVERIAAEMVSDALNKLINLPTYILKNMGNLESVTLIKVLR
;
A
#
# COMPACT_ATOMS: atom_id res chain seq x y z
N MET A 1 -31.43 -26.41 13.07
CA MET A 1 -29.97 -26.50 13.35
C MET A 1 -29.63 -25.48 14.43
N ALA A 2 -28.70 -25.81 15.34
CA ALA A 2 -28.28 -24.90 16.41
C ALA A 2 -26.91 -24.26 16.07
N TRP A 3 -26.73 -23.00 16.45
CA TRP A 3 -25.45 -22.31 16.32
C TRP A 3 -24.46 -22.81 17.36
N SER A 4 -23.24 -23.14 16.92
CA SER A 4 -22.12 -23.50 17.81
C SER A 4 -21.02 -22.47 17.75
N THR A 5 -20.27 -22.31 18.84
CA THR A 5 -19.05 -21.49 18.86
C THR A 5 -18.03 -22.08 17.89
N VAL A 6 -17.32 -21.22 17.15
CA VAL A 6 -16.23 -21.67 16.28
C VAL A 6 -15.09 -22.25 17.14
N GLN A 7 -14.59 -23.43 16.79
CA GLN A 7 -13.60 -24.18 17.60
C GLN A 7 -12.25 -23.44 17.77
N LYS A 8 -11.90 -22.56 16.84
CA LYS A 8 -10.80 -21.59 17.00
C LYS A 8 -11.36 -20.30 17.55
N GLN A 9 -11.02 -19.99 18.80
CA GLN A 9 -11.23 -18.68 19.39
C GLN A 9 -10.49 -17.66 18.48
N ASP A 10 -11.22 -16.69 17.92
CA ASP A 10 -10.71 -15.70 16.95
C ASP A 10 -10.38 -16.21 15.53
N MET A 11 -11.25 -17.00 14.91
CA MET A 11 -11.11 -17.33 13.49
C MET A 11 -11.28 -16.09 12.59
N LEU A 12 -10.14 -15.55 12.12
CA LEU A 12 -10.09 -14.46 11.16
C LEU A 12 -10.24 -15.02 9.74
N LEU A 13 -11.20 -14.50 9.00
CA LEU A 13 -11.51 -14.92 7.63
C LEU A 13 -11.37 -13.73 6.68
N VAL A 14 -11.11 -14.02 5.41
CA VAL A 14 -11.11 -13.05 4.32
C VAL A 14 -12.18 -13.43 3.31
N ALA A 15 -13.00 -12.47 2.90
CA ALA A 15 -13.97 -12.63 1.83
C ALA A 15 -13.25 -12.82 0.48
N LYS A 16 -13.51 -13.95 -0.18
CA LYS A 16 -12.95 -14.30 -1.50
C LYS A 16 -13.78 -13.71 -2.65
N GLN A 17 -15.02 -13.34 -2.37
CA GLN A 17 -15.99 -12.86 -3.35
C GLN A 17 -17.03 -11.97 -2.66
N ASN A 18 -17.72 -11.14 -3.44
CA ASN A 18 -18.76 -10.27 -2.91
C ASN A 18 -19.99 -11.08 -2.50
N PHE A 19 -20.48 -10.87 -1.29
CA PHE A 19 -21.77 -11.35 -0.81
C PHE A 19 -22.72 -10.17 -0.68
N CYS A 20 -23.62 -10.02 -1.65
CA CYS A 20 -24.65 -8.99 -1.66
C CYS A 20 -26.03 -9.65 -1.47
N PRO A 21 -26.57 -9.71 -0.24
CA PRO A 21 -27.88 -10.30 0.01
C PRO A 21 -28.97 -9.51 -0.73
N THR A 22 -29.84 -10.22 -1.45
CA THR A 22 -30.90 -9.64 -2.28
C THR A 22 -32.07 -9.08 -1.44
N SER A 23 -32.17 -9.49 -0.18
CA SER A 23 -33.18 -9.02 0.77
C SER A 23 -32.50 -8.33 1.96
N THR A 24 -32.90 -7.09 2.23
CA THR A 24 -32.47 -6.30 3.40
C THR A 24 -33.15 -6.72 4.70
N ALA A 25 -34.11 -7.65 4.66
CA ALA A 25 -34.90 -8.05 5.83
C ALA A 25 -34.21 -9.10 6.72
N GLY A 26 -33.12 -9.72 6.26
CA GLY A 26 -32.37 -10.71 7.05
C GLY A 26 -31.20 -10.10 7.81
N PRO A 27 -30.69 -10.78 8.87
CA PRO A 27 -29.52 -10.33 9.65
C PRO A 27 -28.21 -10.61 8.89
N TYR A 28 -28.19 -10.36 7.57
CA TYR A 28 -27.05 -10.65 6.70
C TYR A 28 -25.96 -9.60 6.88
N LEU A 29 -24.71 -10.06 6.93
CA LEU A 29 -23.54 -9.21 6.84
C LEU A 29 -23.07 -9.19 5.37
N PRO A 30 -23.28 -8.10 4.61
CA PRO A 30 -22.74 -8.01 3.26
C PRO A 30 -21.21 -8.04 3.31
N LEU A 31 -20.61 -8.74 2.35
CA LEU A 31 -19.15 -8.84 2.24
C LEU A 31 -18.70 -8.31 0.88
N LEU A 32 -17.62 -7.54 0.88
CA LEU A 32 -16.88 -7.19 -0.32
C LEU A 32 -15.61 -8.04 -0.39
N LEU A 33 -15.17 -8.33 -1.62
CA LEU A 33 -13.93 -9.07 -1.86
C LEU A 33 -12.77 -8.39 -1.12
N GLY A 34 -12.08 -9.17 -0.28
CA GLY A 34 -10.98 -8.70 0.56
C GLY A 34 -11.39 -8.25 1.96
N ASP A 35 -12.68 -8.13 2.27
CA ASP A 35 -13.13 -7.82 3.62
C ASP A 35 -12.62 -8.85 4.63
N VAL A 36 -12.13 -8.36 5.75
CA VAL A 36 -11.66 -9.18 6.86
C VAL A 36 -12.77 -9.26 7.89
N VAL A 37 -13.23 -10.48 8.18
CA VAL A 37 -14.30 -10.75 9.14
C VAL A 37 -13.82 -11.67 10.25
N ARG A 38 -14.31 -11.42 11.47
CA ARG A 38 -14.11 -12.32 12.60
C ARG A 38 -15.35 -13.19 12.77
N ALA A 39 -15.19 -14.50 12.62
CA ALA A 39 -16.28 -15.45 12.84
C ALA A 39 -16.36 -15.85 14.32
N ILE A 40 -17.53 -15.67 14.93
CA ILE A 40 -17.80 -15.97 16.34
C ILE A 40 -18.54 -17.30 16.47
N LYS A 41 -19.55 -17.51 15.63
CA LYS A 41 -20.39 -18.73 15.63
C LYS A 41 -20.51 -19.30 14.22
N CYS A 42 -20.78 -20.60 14.12
CA CYS A 42 -21.11 -21.28 12.88
C CYS A 42 -22.38 -22.11 13.01
N CYS A 43 -23.08 -22.29 11.90
CA CYS A 43 -24.26 -23.15 11.77
C CYS A 43 -24.34 -23.67 10.34
N GLY A 44 -23.87 -24.90 10.11
CA GLY A 44 -23.76 -25.46 8.75
C GLY A 44 -22.86 -24.59 7.87
N GLU A 45 -23.38 -24.18 6.71
CA GLU A 45 -22.67 -23.34 5.73
C GLU A 45 -22.72 -21.83 6.04
N TRP A 46 -23.05 -21.44 7.28
CA TRP A 46 -23.15 -20.05 7.69
C TRP A 46 -22.26 -19.75 8.89
N TYR A 47 -21.64 -18.58 8.86
CA TYR A 47 -20.97 -17.95 9.99
C TYR A 47 -21.78 -16.77 10.49
N TYR A 48 -21.59 -16.45 11.76
CA TYR A 48 -22.04 -15.21 12.39
C TYR A 48 -20.81 -14.49 12.94
N GLY A 49 -20.68 -13.20 12.64
CA GLY A 49 -19.49 -12.42 12.95
C GLY A 49 -19.64 -10.95 12.60
N PHE A 50 -18.51 -10.25 12.52
CA PHE A 50 -18.44 -8.82 12.20
C PHE A 50 -17.23 -8.49 11.32
N LEU A 51 -17.26 -7.32 10.67
CA LEU A 51 -16.13 -6.77 9.93
C LEU A 51 -15.07 -6.20 10.89
N GLU A 52 -13.80 -6.54 10.70
CA GLU A 52 -12.71 -5.97 11.52
C GLU A 52 -12.61 -4.45 11.38
N SER A 53 -12.95 -3.91 10.21
CA SER A 53 -13.00 -2.47 9.97
C SER A 53 -14.16 -1.77 10.67
N GLN A 54 -15.23 -2.51 11.00
CA GLN A 54 -16.46 -1.99 11.60
C GLN A 54 -17.05 -3.01 12.61
N PRO A 55 -16.46 -3.14 13.81
CA PRO A 55 -16.87 -4.17 14.77
C PRO A 55 -18.31 -4.03 15.29
N SER A 56 -18.93 -2.86 15.11
CA SER A 56 -20.33 -2.60 15.47
C SER A 56 -21.33 -3.24 14.51
N VAL A 57 -20.91 -3.65 13.32
CA VAL A 57 -21.78 -4.24 12.30
C VAL A 57 -21.62 -5.76 12.30
N CYS A 58 -22.58 -6.45 12.91
CA CYS A 58 -22.61 -7.90 13.02
C CYS A 58 -23.70 -8.51 12.13
N GLY A 59 -23.47 -9.72 11.64
CA GLY A 59 -24.48 -10.46 10.90
C GLY A 59 -24.00 -11.84 10.45
N ILE A 60 -24.84 -12.51 9.67
CA ILE A 60 -24.56 -13.83 9.11
C ILE A 60 -24.04 -13.74 7.69
N PHE A 61 -23.08 -14.60 7.34
CA PHE A 61 -22.50 -14.69 6.01
C PHE A 61 -22.12 -16.14 5.67
N PRO A 62 -22.11 -16.53 4.38
CA PRO A 62 -21.90 -17.92 4.01
C PRO A 62 -20.43 -18.32 4.07
N SER A 63 -20.15 -19.54 4.55
CA SER A 63 -18.82 -20.15 4.61
C SER A 63 -18.11 -20.17 3.24
N ALA A 64 -18.86 -20.44 2.17
CA ALA A 64 -18.33 -20.53 0.81
C ALA A 64 -17.65 -19.24 0.32
N PHE A 65 -18.11 -18.09 0.83
CA PHE A 65 -17.67 -16.75 0.42
C PHE A 65 -16.39 -16.31 1.13
N VAL A 66 -15.94 -17.06 2.13
CA VAL A 66 -14.81 -16.72 2.99
C VAL A 66 -13.75 -17.82 2.99
N ALA A 67 -12.50 -17.45 3.26
CA ALA A 67 -11.42 -18.39 3.53
C ALA A 67 -10.73 -18.02 4.83
N GLU A 68 -10.19 -19.03 5.51
CA GLU A 68 -9.34 -18.80 6.67
C GLU A 68 -8.17 -17.92 6.28
N ARG A 69 -8.00 -16.81 7.00
CA ARG A 69 -6.78 -16.03 6.92
C ARG A 69 -5.73 -16.86 7.62
N ILE A 70 -4.98 -17.66 6.85
CA ILE A 70 -3.90 -18.48 7.39
C ILE A 70 -3.03 -17.56 8.26
N PRO A 71 -2.96 -17.80 9.59
CA PRO A 71 -2.03 -17.06 10.41
C PRO A 71 -0.65 -17.46 9.90
N LYS A 72 0.10 -16.49 9.35
CA LYS A 72 1.52 -16.70 9.05
C LYS A 72 2.25 -16.81 10.39
N ASN A 73 2.12 -17.96 11.05
CA ASN A 73 2.55 -18.22 12.42
C ASN A 73 4.00 -18.71 12.53
N GLU A 74 4.76 -18.68 11.44
CA GLU A 74 6.21 -18.74 11.53
C GLU A 74 6.73 -17.31 11.50
N LEU A 75 6.87 -16.70 12.69
CA LEU A 75 7.45 -15.38 12.84
C LEU A 75 8.97 -15.46 12.60
N THR A 76 9.36 -15.59 11.34
CA THR A 76 10.73 -15.33 10.90
C THR A 76 10.95 -13.84 10.76
N GLU A 77 12.20 -13.38 10.87
CA GLU A 77 12.56 -11.97 10.63
C GLU A 77 12.08 -11.48 9.26
N VAL A 78 12.13 -12.35 8.24
CA VAL A 78 11.58 -12.06 6.91
C VAL A 78 10.07 -11.82 6.95
N THR A 79 9.33 -12.63 7.70
CA THR A 79 7.88 -12.53 7.79
C THR A 79 7.44 -11.29 8.58
N SER A 80 8.17 -10.90 9.63
CA SER A 80 7.87 -9.68 10.40
C SER A 80 8.14 -8.41 9.61
N VAL A 81 9.28 -8.34 8.91
CA VAL A 81 9.62 -7.22 8.01
C VAL A 81 8.61 -7.13 6.86
N ALA A 82 8.23 -8.28 6.28
CA ALA A 82 7.21 -8.34 5.24
C ALA A 82 5.84 -7.85 5.72
N LYS A 83 5.42 -8.25 6.94
CA LYS A 83 4.14 -7.81 7.52
C LYS A 83 4.11 -6.30 7.72
N THR A 84 5.17 -5.73 8.30
CA THR A 84 5.31 -4.29 8.53
C THR A 84 5.24 -3.51 7.22
N ALA A 85 5.94 -4.00 6.18
CA ALA A 85 5.90 -3.40 4.85
C ALA A 85 4.49 -3.42 4.22
N VAL A 86 3.75 -4.53 4.37
CA VAL A 86 2.38 -4.66 3.87
C VAL A 86 1.44 -3.67 4.54
N GLU A 87 1.52 -3.54 5.86
CA GLU A 87 0.70 -2.60 6.64
C GLU A 87 1.02 -1.15 6.28
N ALA A 88 2.31 -0.80 6.17
CA ALA A 88 2.75 0.53 5.75
C ALA A 88 2.23 0.90 4.35
N VAL A 89 2.39 0.02 3.35
CA VAL A 89 1.90 0.28 1.98
C VAL A 89 0.37 0.42 1.96
N ASN A 90 -0.36 -0.39 2.72
CA ASN A 90 -1.83 -0.26 2.80
C ASN A 90 -2.25 1.09 3.38
N SER A 91 -1.57 1.54 4.42
CA SER A 91 -1.83 2.85 5.05
C SER A 91 -1.60 3.98 4.05
N VAL A 92 -0.42 4.00 3.41
CA VAL A 92 -0.03 5.05 2.44
C VAL A 92 -0.99 5.10 1.25
N VAL A 93 -1.31 3.95 0.63
CA VAL A 93 -2.24 3.91 -0.51
C VAL A 93 -3.63 4.42 -0.11
N THR A 94 -4.08 4.11 1.10
CA THR A 94 -5.37 4.58 1.61
C THR A 94 -5.36 6.09 1.84
N GLU A 95 -4.28 6.62 2.41
CA GLU A 95 -4.11 8.05 2.63
C GLU A 95 -4.04 8.82 1.32
N TRP A 96 -3.19 8.39 0.38
CA TRP A 96 -3.07 9.03 -0.93
C TRP A 96 -4.39 8.98 -1.70
N ARG A 97 -5.15 7.88 -1.60
CA ARG A 97 -6.49 7.80 -2.19
C ARG A 97 -7.41 8.91 -1.65
N LYS A 98 -7.40 9.12 -0.32
CA LYS A 98 -8.20 10.17 0.32
C LYS A 98 -7.75 11.58 -0.10
N ILE A 99 -6.46 11.80 -0.32
CA ILE A 99 -5.94 13.08 -0.82
C ILE A 99 -6.43 13.30 -2.26
N CYS A 100 -6.22 12.34 -3.16
CA CYS A 100 -6.66 12.44 -4.56
C CYS A 100 -8.17 12.64 -4.68
N GLN A 101 -8.96 11.94 -3.85
CA GLN A 101 -10.42 12.09 -3.84
C GLN A 101 -10.83 13.52 -3.47
N ARG A 102 -10.26 14.06 -2.38
CA ARG A 102 -10.55 15.44 -1.95
C ARG A 102 -10.14 16.47 -2.99
N ASP A 103 -8.95 16.32 -3.59
CA ASP A 103 -8.48 17.23 -4.64
C ASP A 103 -9.40 17.20 -5.87
N TYR A 104 -9.81 16.00 -6.30
CA TYR A 104 -10.74 15.85 -7.42
C TYR A 104 -12.10 16.49 -7.15
N GLU A 105 -12.68 16.27 -5.96
CA GLU A 105 -13.96 16.86 -5.55
C GLU A 105 -13.91 18.40 -5.49
N GLN A 106 -12.73 18.97 -5.25
CA GLN A 106 -12.50 20.41 -5.18
C GLN A 106 -12.07 21.03 -6.53
N GLY A 107 -11.96 20.23 -7.59
CA GLY A 107 -11.48 20.70 -8.89
C GLY A 107 -9.99 21.08 -8.88
N GLY A 108 -9.20 20.39 -8.07
CA GLY A 108 -7.77 20.62 -7.92
C GLY A 108 -6.94 20.24 -9.14
N LEU A 109 -5.62 20.45 -9.00
CA LEU A 109 -4.65 20.34 -10.10
C LEU A 109 -3.64 19.20 -9.88
N LEU A 110 -3.87 18.30 -8.92
CA LEU A 110 -2.94 17.19 -8.71
C LEU A 110 -2.88 16.30 -9.95
N ASP A 111 -1.68 15.86 -10.30
CA ASP A 111 -1.48 14.82 -11.31
C ASP A 111 -1.85 13.45 -10.74
N ILE A 112 -3.16 13.22 -10.66
CA ILE A 112 -3.77 12.00 -10.12
C ILE A 112 -3.30 10.76 -10.91
N GLN A 113 -3.01 10.89 -12.21
CA GLN A 113 -2.52 9.77 -13.02
C GLN A 113 -1.12 9.34 -12.59
N SER A 114 -0.20 10.29 -12.40
CA SER A 114 1.13 9.97 -11.86
C SER A 114 1.04 9.35 -10.47
N VAL A 115 0.19 9.89 -9.59
CA VAL A 115 0.02 9.34 -8.22
C VAL A 115 -0.53 7.92 -8.26
N PHE A 116 -1.53 7.62 -9.10
CA PHE A 116 -2.00 6.24 -9.27
C PHE A 116 -0.93 5.31 -9.85
N GLY A 117 -0.07 5.80 -10.74
CA GLY A 117 1.11 5.07 -11.22
C GLY A 117 2.01 4.66 -10.06
N MET A 118 2.34 5.61 -9.17
CA MET A 118 3.14 5.33 -7.97
C MET A 118 2.45 4.35 -7.02
N MET A 119 1.13 4.48 -6.78
CA MET A 119 0.38 3.50 -5.98
C MET A 119 0.49 2.08 -6.57
N LYS A 120 0.36 1.93 -7.89
CA LYS A 120 0.48 0.62 -8.55
C LYS A 120 1.88 0.04 -8.37
N GLU A 121 2.92 0.86 -8.50
CA GLU A 121 4.31 0.44 -8.29
C GLU A 121 4.53 -0.10 -6.86
N ILE A 122 4.14 0.67 -5.83
CA ILE A 122 4.32 0.24 -4.44
C ILE A 122 3.45 -0.98 -4.08
N ILE A 123 2.23 -1.12 -4.65
CA ILE A 123 1.39 -2.31 -4.50
C ILE A 123 2.03 -3.53 -5.16
N ASN A 124 2.67 -3.36 -6.31
CA ASN A 124 3.39 -4.42 -6.99
C ASN A 124 4.59 -4.89 -6.15
N TRP A 125 5.39 -3.97 -5.61
CA TRP A 125 6.49 -4.30 -4.70
C TRP A 125 6.00 -4.99 -3.42
N ARG A 126 4.91 -4.52 -2.83
CA ARG A 126 4.24 -5.20 -1.70
C ARG A 126 3.86 -6.64 -2.04
N SER A 127 3.36 -6.87 -3.25
CA SER A 127 2.99 -8.22 -3.73
C SER A 127 4.21 -9.13 -3.87
N GLN A 128 5.35 -8.58 -4.32
CA GLN A 128 6.63 -9.31 -4.35
C GLN A 128 7.10 -9.70 -2.95
N ILE A 129 7.08 -8.76 -1.98
CA ILE A 129 7.41 -9.04 -0.57
C ILE A 129 6.50 -10.15 -0.02
N THR A 130 5.20 -10.08 -0.32
CA THR A 130 4.20 -11.04 0.18
C THR A 130 4.35 -12.43 -0.42
N SER A 131 4.95 -12.54 -1.61
CA SER A 131 5.19 -13.82 -2.29
C SER A 131 6.19 -14.73 -1.56
N LEU A 132 6.94 -14.20 -0.58
CA LEU A 132 7.93 -14.93 0.22
C LEU A 132 9.03 -15.63 -0.59
N LYS A 133 9.27 -15.19 -1.83
CA LYS A 133 10.36 -15.69 -2.70
C LYS A 133 11.67 -14.93 -2.53
N LEU A 134 11.68 -13.91 -1.67
CA LEU A 134 12.81 -13.01 -1.46
C LEU A 134 13.56 -13.38 -0.18
N SER A 135 14.88 -13.28 -0.22
CA SER A 135 15.73 -13.27 0.96
C SER A 135 15.52 -12.00 1.81
N LEU A 136 15.96 -12.02 3.07
CA LEU A 136 15.85 -10.87 3.98
C LEU A 136 16.44 -9.58 3.38
N GLU A 137 17.62 -9.69 2.78
CA GLU A 137 18.31 -8.55 2.19
C GLU A 137 17.58 -8.00 0.95
N GLU A 138 16.95 -8.86 0.15
CA GLU A 138 16.11 -8.42 -0.96
C GLU A 138 14.84 -7.72 -0.48
N VAL A 139 14.22 -8.21 0.61
CA VAL A 139 13.08 -7.53 1.24
C VAL A 139 13.49 -6.15 1.77
N LYS A 140 14.63 -6.02 2.46
CA LYS A 140 15.14 -4.73 2.94
C LYS A 140 15.39 -3.74 1.80
N LYS A 141 16.04 -4.18 0.71
CA LYS A 141 16.24 -3.35 -0.49
C LYS A 141 14.92 -2.90 -1.10
N LEU A 142 13.92 -3.79 -1.14
CA LEU A 142 12.61 -3.47 -1.70
C LEU A 142 11.82 -2.52 -0.79
N ASN A 143 11.94 -2.65 0.54
CA ASN A 143 11.41 -1.71 1.51
C ASN A 143 12.02 -0.32 1.37
N TYR A 144 13.34 -0.24 1.16
CA TYR A 144 14.00 1.03 0.88
C TYR A 144 13.43 1.69 -0.39
N LYS A 145 13.21 0.92 -1.46
CA LYS A 145 12.57 1.42 -2.69
C LYS A 145 11.14 1.90 -2.45
N ILE A 146 10.35 1.15 -1.68
CA ILE A 146 9.01 1.55 -1.26
C ILE A 146 9.08 2.89 -0.51
N ALA A 147 9.92 2.99 0.53
CA ALA A 147 10.09 4.18 1.34
C ALA A 147 10.46 5.40 0.49
N LEU A 148 11.43 5.26 -0.40
CA LEU A 148 11.85 6.32 -1.31
C LEU A 148 10.71 6.80 -2.22
N LYS A 149 9.94 5.86 -2.80
CA LYS A 149 8.80 6.20 -3.66
C LYS A 149 7.67 6.85 -2.87
N VAL A 150 7.44 6.41 -1.64
CA VAL A 150 6.48 7.03 -0.72
C VAL A 150 6.89 8.46 -0.40
N ASP A 151 8.17 8.71 -0.11
CA ASP A 151 8.65 10.05 0.19
C ASP A 151 8.46 11.01 -1.01
N VAL A 152 8.73 10.53 -2.23
CA VAL A 152 8.47 11.28 -3.47
C VAL A 152 6.98 11.56 -3.63
N GLY A 153 6.12 10.55 -3.44
CA GLY A 153 4.67 10.72 -3.55
C GLY A 153 4.10 11.66 -2.50
N ASN A 154 4.57 11.59 -1.25
CA ASN A 154 4.19 12.53 -0.19
C ASN A 154 4.55 13.96 -0.57
N ARG A 155 5.76 14.18 -1.10
CA ARG A 155 6.17 15.50 -1.59
C ARG A 155 5.28 16.01 -2.73
N MET A 156 4.90 15.14 -3.67
CA MET A 156 3.98 15.50 -4.76
C MET A 156 2.57 15.83 -4.29
N LEU A 157 2.11 15.16 -3.24
CA LEU A 157 0.78 15.33 -2.65
C LEU A 157 0.70 16.44 -1.61
N GLY A 158 1.82 17.08 -1.27
CA GLY A 158 1.90 18.07 -0.19
C GLY A 158 1.63 17.47 1.19
N ALA A 159 1.89 16.18 1.38
CA ALA A 159 1.81 15.50 2.67
C ALA A 159 3.09 15.71 3.49
N ASP A 160 3.04 15.35 4.77
CA ASP A 160 4.17 15.53 5.68
C ASP A 160 5.40 14.73 5.25
N LEU A 161 6.56 15.36 5.42
CA LEU A 161 7.86 14.74 5.17
C LEU A 161 8.21 13.81 6.32
N VAL A 162 8.50 12.55 6.00
CA VAL A 162 9.05 11.58 6.96
C VAL A 162 10.57 11.59 6.86
N VAL A 163 11.25 11.91 7.96
CA VAL A 163 12.71 11.87 8.01
C VAL A 163 13.17 10.42 8.13
N ARG A 164 14.10 10.00 7.26
CA ARG A 164 14.60 8.62 7.23
C ARG A 164 16.11 8.54 7.38
N ASP A 165 16.58 7.41 7.90
CA ASP A 165 17.98 7.04 7.89
C ASP A 165 18.48 6.64 6.48
N CYS A 166 19.76 6.29 6.37
CA CYS A 166 20.37 5.83 5.11
C CYS A 166 19.83 4.48 4.61
N PHE A 167 19.09 3.75 5.45
CA PHE A 167 18.46 2.47 5.12
C PHE A 167 16.96 2.61 4.79
N GLY A 168 16.40 3.82 4.86
CA GLY A 168 15.00 4.11 4.57
C GLY A 168 14.06 3.84 5.74
N ASN A 169 14.57 3.60 6.94
CA ASN A 169 13.74 3.50 8.13
C ASN A 169 13.36 4.90 8.62
N GLU A 170 12.14 5.03 9.13
CA GLU A 170 11.70 6.27 9.76
C GLU A 170 12.49 6.55 11.04
N LEU A 171 13.03 7.77 11.12
CA LEU A 171 13.82 8.21 12.26
C LEU A 171 12.89 8.59 13.42
N GLN A 172 13.08 7.95 14.57
CA GLN A 172 12.36 8.32 15.79
C GLN A 172 13.08 9.51 16.45
N ALA A 173 12.34 10.58 16.74
CA ALA A 173 12.90 11.82 17.30
C ALA A 173 13.66 11.58 18.62
N ASP A 174 13.18 10.65 19.45
CA ASP A 174 13.78 10.30 20.75
C ASP A 174 15.16 9.64 20.62
N ASN A 175 15.48 9.10 19.44
CA ASN A 175 16.72 8.38 19.16
C ASN A 175 17.78 9.24 18.45
N CYS A 176 17.53 10.55 18.27
CA CYS A 176 18.45 11.44 17.57
C CYS A 176 18.56 12.80 18.25
N SER A 177 19.77 13.38 18.25
CA SER A 177 19.95 14.78 18.64
C SER A 177 19.34 15.72 17.59
N VAL A 178 19.04 16.96 17.98
CA VAL A 178 18.47 17.98 17.07
C VAL A 178 19.37 18.21 15.85
N THR A 179 20.70 18.18 16.03
CA THR A 179 21.65 18.38 14.93
C THR A 179 21.70 17.18 13.98
N GLU A 180 21.57 15.96 14.50
CA GLU A 180 21.46 14.75 13.68
C GLU A 180 20.14 14.73 12.92
N LEU A 181 19.01 15.02 13.57
CA LEU A 181 17.71 15.12 12.93
C LEU A 181 17.74 16.11 11.77
N HIS A 182 18.35 17.29 11.96
CA HIS A 182 18.51 18.28 10.90
C HIS A 182 19.33 17.74 9.72
N LYS A 183 20.44 17.03 9.97
CA LYS A 183 21.24 16.40 8.91
C LYS A 183 20.43 15.35 8.14
N TYR A 184 19.71 14.47 8.84
CA TYR A 184 18.86 13.45 8.19
C TYR A 184 17.71 14.08 7.40
N HIS A 185 17.14 15.17 7.89
CA HIS A 185 16.14 15.94 7.17
C HIS A 185 16.70 16.46 5.84
N LEU A 186 17.85 17.14 5.85
CA LEU A 186 18.49 17.64 4.63
C LEU A 186 18.81 16.51 3.66
N ALA A 187 19.41 15.42 4.15
CA ALA A 187 19.73 14.24 3.34
C ALA A 187 18.46 13.60 2.73
N THR A 188 17.36 13.56 3.48
CA THR A 188 16.07 13.06 3.00
C THR A 188 15.51 13.96 1.89
N VAL A 189 15.54 15.28 2.07
CA VAL A 189 15.09 16.23 1.04
C VAL A 189 15.91 16.10 -0.24
N GLU A 190 17.24 16.02 -0.11
CA GLU A 190 18.15 15.85 -1.24
C GLU A 190 17.89 14.54 -1.99
N ARG A 191 17.75 13.43 -1.26
CA ARG A 191 17.44 12.11 -1.81
C ARG A 191 16.11 12.11 -2.57
N ILE A 192 15.07 12.75 -2.03
CA ILE A 192 13.78 12.88 -2.71
C ILE A 192 13.93 13.69 -4.00
N ALA A 193 14.66 14.81 -3.95
CA ALA A 193 14.89 15.64 -5.13
C ALA A 193 15.65 14.88 -6.22
N ALA A 194 16.70 14.14 -5.85
CA ALA A 194 17.46 13.30 -6.77
C ALA A 194 16.59 12.21 -7.42
N GLU A 195 15.74 11.53 -6.63
CA GLU A 195 14.84 10.50 -7.15
C GLU A 195 13.80 11.10 -8.11
N MET A 196 13.23 12.27 -7.80
CA MET A 196 12.30 12.95 -8.70
C MET A 196 12.94 13.30 -10.05
N VAL A 197 14.20 13.73 -10.05
CA VAL A 197 14.96 13.99 -11.28
C VAL A 197 15.22 12.70 -12.04
N SER A 198 15.63 11.63 -11.35
CA SER A 198 15.84 10.30 -11.93
C SER A 198 14.56 9.76 -12.59
N ASP A 199 13.42 9.83 -11.90
CA ASP A 199 12.11 9.42 -12.42
C ASP A 199 11.69 10.24 -13.64
N ALA A 200 11.92 11.55 -13.62
CA ALA A 200 11.66 12.41 -14.77
C ALA A 200 12.53 12.04 -15.98
N LEU A 201 13.83 11.80 -15.76
CA LEU A 201 14.75 11.35 -16.81
C LEU A 201 14.34 9.98 -17.36
N ASN A 202 13.99 9.03 -16.51
CA ASN A 202 13.52 7.71 -16.93
C ASN A 202 12.25 7.80 -17.78
N LYS A 203 11.29 8.65 -17.42
CA LYS A 203 10.10 8.90 -18.24
C LYS A 203 10.51 9.45 -19.62
N LEU A 204 11.40 10.44 -19.67
CA LEU A 204 11.87 11.06 -20.92
C LEU A 204 12.62 10.07 -21.83
N ILE A 205 13.51 9.26 -21.28
CA ILE A 205 14.28 8.24 -22.01
C ILE A 205 13.34 7.21 -22.63
N ASN A 206 12.25 6.85 -21.96
CA ASN A 206 11.29 5.86 -22.45
C ASN A 206 10.20 6.42 -23.38
N LEU A 207 10.18 7.73 -23.66
CA LEU A 207 9.19 8.32 -24.56
C LEU A 207 9.40 7.91 -26.03
N PRO A 208 8.37 7.49 -26.77
CA PRO A 208 8.51 7.17 -28.19
C PRO A 208 9.22 8.27 -28.99
N THR A 209 10.11 7.89 -29.91
CA THR A 209 11.02 8.81 -30.61
C THR A 209 10.29 9.91 -31.39
N TYR A 210 9.03 9.69 -31.79
CA TYR A 210 8.19 10.69 -32.45
C TYR A 210 7.75 11.82 -31.50
N ILE A 211 7.54 11.54 -30.22
CA ILE A 211 7.21 12.56 -29.20
C ILE A 211 8.44 13.43 -28.92
N LEU A 212 9.62 12.82 -28.82
CA LEU A 212 10.88 13.54 -28.63
C LEU A 212 11.14 14.57 -29.75
N LYS A 213 10.88 14.20 -31.02
CA LYS A 213 11.03 15.11 -32.17
C LYS A 213 10.14 16.35 -32.10
N ASN A 214 8.99 16.27 -31.43
CA ASN A 214 8.04 17.37 -31.31
C ASN A 214 8.34 18.33 -30.15
N MET A 215 9.32 18.04 -29.28
CA MET A 215 9.68 18.88 -28.13
C MET A 215 10.54 20.12 -28.48
N GLY A 216 10.83 20.37 -29.76
CA GLY A 216 11.42 21.61 -30.26
C GLY A 216 12.89 21.89 -29.89
N ASN A 217 13.42 21.25 -28.84
CA ASN A 217 14.81 21.42 -28.41
C ASN A 217 15.71 20.27 -28.92
N LEU A 218 16.42 20.52 -30.02
CA LEU A 218 17.30 19.56 -30.69
C LEU A 218 18.45 19.06 -29.80
N GLU A 219 18.98 19.89 -28.89
CA GLU A 219 20.07 19.50 -27.98
C GLU A 219 19.59 18.51 -26.91
N SER A 220 18.45 18.80 -26.27
CA SER A 220 17.83 17.90 -25.29
C SER A 220 17.43 16.56 -25.92
N VAL A 221 16.91 16.58 -27.15
CA VAL A 221 16.55 15.36 -27.90
C VAL A 221 17.78 14.53 -28.27
N THR A 222 18.92 15.19 -28.56
CA THR A 222 20.18 14.50 -28.88
C THR A 222 20.76 13.85 -27.63
N LEU A 223 20.78 14.55 -26.49
CA LEU A 223 21.19 14.00 -25.19
C LEU A 223 20.33 12.78 -24.77
N ILE A 224 19.00 12.86 -24.89
CA ILE A 224 18.10 11.75 -24.55
C ILE A 224 18.35 10.52 -25.45
N LYS A 225 18.69 10.71 -26.73
CA LYS A 225 19.04 9.60 -27.63
C LYS A 225 20.37 8.94 -27.28
N VAL A 226 21.33 9.68 -26.73
CA VAL A 226 22.64 9.16 -26.31
C VAL A 226 22.53 8.37 -25.00
N LEU A 227 21.58 8.72 -24.14
CA LEU A 227 21.32 8.05 -22.86
C LEU A 227 20.44 6.79 -22.95
N ARG A 228 19.95 6.45 -24.15
CA ARG A 228 19.30 5.17 -24.45
C ARG A 228 20.32 4.09 -24.77
#